data_AF-A0A7Y4KTY3-F1
#
_entry.id   AF-A0A7Y4KTY3-F1
#
_cell.length_a   1.000
_cell.length_b   1.000
_cell.length_c   1.000
_cell.angle_alpha   90.00
_cell.angle_beta   90.00
_cell.angle_gamma   90.00
#
_symmetry.space_group_name_H-M   'P 1'
#
loop_
_entity.id
_entity.type
_entity.pdbx_description
1 polymer ?
#
loop_
_entity_poly.entity_id
_entity_poly.type
_entity_poly.pdbx_seq_one_letter_code
_entity_poly.pdbx_strand_id
1 'polypeptide(L)'
;LEDRPPLPQTLFAACQHLLAMFVAVITPALLICQALGLPAQDTQHIISMSLFASGVASIIQIKAWGPVGSGLLSIQGTSFNFVAPLIMGGTALKTGGADVPTMMAALFGTLMLASCTEMVISRVLHLARRIITP
;
A
#
# COMPACT_ATOMS: atom_id res chain seq x y z
N LEU A 1 13.78 -1.41 -21.14
CA LEU A 1 14.07 -1.43 -19.68
C LEU A 1 15.28 -0.58 -19.35
N GLU A 2 16.41 -0.72 -20.06
CA GLU A 2 17.63 0.06 -19.78
C GLU A 2 17.82 1.31 -20.66
N ASP A 3 16.80 1.66 -21.44
CA ASP A 3 16.88 2.83 -22.32
C ASP A 3 16.92 4.12 -21.48
N ARG A 4 17.75 5.09 -21.90
CA ARG A 4 17.98 6.35 -21.17
C ARG A 4 17.44 7.53 -21.99
N PRO A 5 16.12 7.73 -22.03
CA PRO A 5 15.54 8.82 -22.79
C PRO A 5 16.01 10.18 -22.24
N PRO A 6 16.02 11.23 -23.08
CA PRO A 6 16.43 12.57 -22.67
C PRO A 6 15.59 13.05 -21.48
N LEU A 7 16.22 13.79 -20.56
CA LEU A 7 15.63 14.22 -19.29
C LEU A 7 14.21 14.81 -19.41
N PRO A 8 13.88 15.65 -20.42
CA PRO A 8 12.53 16.20 -20.55
C PRO A 8 11.46 15.13 -20.77
N GLN A 9 11.75 14.12 -21.59
CA GLN A 9 10.82 13.02 -21.87
C GLN A 9 10.66 12.12 -20.64
N THR A 10 11.76 11.85 -19.93
CA THR A 10 11.75 11.08 -18.68
C THR A 10 10.90 11.79 -17.61
N LEU A 11 11.09 13.10 -17.43
CA LEU A 11 10.35 13.88 -16.46
C LEU A 11 8.85 13.92 -16.80
N PHE A 12 8.52 14.12 -18.08
CA PHE A 12 7.13 14.11 -18.54
C PHE A 12 6.45 12.76 -18.27
N ALA A 13 7.11 11.66 -18.64
CA ALA A 13 6.60 10.31 -18.39
C ALA A 13 6.47 10.02 -16.88
N ALA A 14 7.45 10.43 -16.07
CA ALA A 14 7.40 10.29 -14.62
C ALA A 14 6.21 11.07 -14.01
N CYS A 15 5.95 12.29 -14.48
CA CYS A 15 4.79 13.08 -14.07
C CYS A 15 3.48 12.39 -14.47
N GLN A 16 3.36 11.87 -15.69
CA GLN A 16 2.16 11.14 -16.13
C GLN A 16 1.91 9.90 -15.26
N HIS A 17 2.96 9.13 -14.96
CA HIS A 17 2.85 7.98 -14.07
C HIS A 17 2.44 8.38 -12.65
N LEU A 18 3.04 9.43 -12.10
CA LEU A 18 2.68 9.96 -10.78
C LEU A 18 1.19 10.31 -10.73
N LEU A 19 0.69 11.07 -11.71
CA LEU A 19 -0.71 11.46 -11.80
C LEU A 19 -1.65 10.27 -11.95
N ALA A 20 -1.28 9.27 -12.76
CA ALA A 20 -2.06 8.06 -12.95
C ALA A 20 -2.23 7.25 -11.65
N MET A 21 -1.21 7.22 -10.80
CA MET A 21 -1.23 6.43 -9.56
C MET A 21 -1.75 7.19 -8.35
N PHE A 22 -1.74 8.52 -8.41
CA PHE A 22 -2.18 9.39 -7.32
C PHE A 22 -3.57 8.99 -6.81
N VAL A 23 -4.54 8.85 -7.72
CA VAL A 23 -5.91 8.44 -7.36
C VAL A 23 -5.92 7.02 -6.79
N ALA A 24 -5.20 6.09 -7.42
CA ALA A 24 -5.15 4.68 -6.99
C ALA A 24 -4.62 4.50 -5.56
N VAL A 25 -3.66 5.34 -5.13
CA VAL A 25 -3.08 5.28 -3.77
C VAL A 25 -3.98 5.98 -2.75
N ILE A 26 -4.59 7.11 -3.10
CA ILE A 26 -5.36 7.94 -2.18
C ILE A 26 -6.76 7.38 -1.92
N THR A 27 -7.42 6.83 -2.95
CA THR A 27 -8.80 6.37 -2.83
C THR A 27 -8.99 5.32 -1.72
N PRO A 28 -8.19 4.25 -1.61
CA PRO A 28 -8.31 3.28 -0.51
C PRO A 28 -8.14 3.91 0.87
N ALA A 29 -7.14 4.79 1.04
CA ALA A 29 -6.88 5.46 2.30
C ALA A 29 -8.06 6.35 2.72
N LEU A 30 -8.62 7.13 1.77
CA LEU A 30 -9.81 7.95 2.00
C LEU A 30 -11.02 7.11 2.38
N LEU A 31 -11.29 6.02 1.65
CA LEU A 31 -12.42 5.13 1.94
C LEU A 31 -12.36 4.58 3.36
N ILE A 32 -11.19 4.13 3.80
CA ILE A 32 -10.98 3.60 5.14
C ILE A 32 -11.17 4.70 6.19
N CYS A 33 -10.52 5.86 6.02
CA CYS A 33 -10.60 6.95 7.00
C CYS A 33 -12.03 7.50 7.14
N GLN A 34 -12.75 7.66 6.03
CA GLN A 34 -14.13 8.14 6.02
C GLN A 34 -15.08 7.14 6.66
N ALA A 35 -14.95 5.85 6.34
CA ALA A 35 -15.78 4.81 6.93
C ALA A 35 -15.58 4.67 8.44
N LEU A 36 -14.36 4.88 8.93
CA LEU A 36 -14.05 4.87 10.37
C LEU A 36 -14.38 6.21 11.07
N GLY A 37 -14.66 7.26 10.31
CA GLY A 37 -14.99 8.59 10.82
C GLY A 37 -13.80 9.28 11.48
N LEU A 38 -12.61 9.17 10.87
CA LEU A 38 -11.41 9.83 11.37
C LEU A 38 -11.45 11.34 11.17
N PRO A 39 -10.83 12.14 12.06
CA PRO A 39 -10.65 13.57 11.87
C PRO A 39 -9.95 13.90 10.55
N ALA A 40 -10.20 15.09 10.01
CA ALA A 40 -9.60 15.55 8.76
C ALA A 40 -8.06 15.61 8.84
N GLN A 41 -7.53 16.02 10.00
CA GLN A 41 -6.08 16.08 10.25
C GLN A 41 -5.43 14.70 10.16
N ASP A 42 -6.03 13.69 10.79
CA ASP A 42 -5.52 12.31 10.76
C ASP A 42 -5.64 11.70 9.36
N THR A 43 -6.75 11.98 8.67
CA THR A 43 -6.96 11.54 7.28
C THR A 43 -5.89 12.10 6.34
N GLN A 44 -5.58 13.40 6.45
CA GLN A 44 -4.50 14.03 5.69
C GLN A 44 -3.15 13.39 6.01
N HIS A 45 -2.88 13.11 7.29
CA HIS A 45 -1.65 12.47 7.71
C HIS A 45 -1.50 11.07 7.10
N ILE A 46 -2.55 10.24 7.14
CA ILE A 46 -2.57 8.89 6.55
C ILE A 46 -2.35 8.94 5.04
N ILE A 47 -2.95 9.91 4.34
CA ILE A 47 -2.75 10.09 2.89
C ILE A 47 -1.29 10.44 2.59
N SER A 48 -0.71 11.40 3.32
CA SER A 48 0.70 11.77 3.14
C SER A 48 1.64 10.60 3.42
N MET A 49 1.39 9.84 4.50
CA MET A 49 2.16 8.63 4.82
C MET A 49 2.03 7.57 3.72
N SER A 50 0.83 7.37 3.17
CA SER A 50 0.58 6.38 2.11
C SER A 50 1.32 6.71 0.82
N LEU A 51 1.29 7.98 0.39
CA LEU A 51 2.03 8.45 -0.78
C LEU A 51 3.55 8.30 -0.59
N PHE A 52 4.05 8.66 0.59
CA PHE A 52 5.47 8.50 0.92
C PHE A 52 5.89 7.03 0.92
N ALA A 53 5.15 6.17 1.61
CA ALA A 53 5.43 4.74 1.68
C ALA A 53 5.37 4.07 0.29
N SER A 54 4.38 4.43 -0.53
CA SER A 54 4.27 3.98 -1.93
C SER A 54 5.52 4.36 -2.75
N GLY A 55 6.00 5.60 -2.63
CA GLY A 55 7.22 6.05 -3.30
C GLY A 55 8.46 5.25 -2.87
N VAL A 56 8.65 5.09 -1.56
CA VAL A 56 9.78 4.32 -0.99
C VAL A 56 9.71 2.85 -1.44
N ALA A 57 8.54 2.22 -1.34
CA ALA A 57 8.36 0.82 -1.73
C ALA A 57 8.60 0.61 -3.24
N SER A 58 8.19 1.57 -4.07
CA SER A 58 8.45 1.54 -5.52
C SER A 58 9.94 1.65 -5.83
N ILE A 59 10.69 2.51 -5.13
CA ILE A 59 12.14 2.61 -5.29
C ILE A 59 12.82 1.28 -4.93
N ILE A 60 12.41 0.66 -3.82
CA ILE A 60 12.93 -0.66 -3.39
C ILE A 60 12.68 -1.72 -4.45
N GLN A 61 11.47 -1.75 -5.01
CA GLN A 61 11.07 -2.74 -6.01
C GLN A 61 11.74 -2.56 -7.37
N ILE A 62 11.99 -1.31 -7.77
CA ILE A 62 12.65 -0.97 -9.03
C ILE A 62 14.16 -1.18 -8.95
N LYS A 63 14.80 -0.78 -7.85
CA LYS A 63 16.27 -0.75 -7.76
C LYS A 63 16.89 -2.12 -7.43
N ALA A 64 16.10 -3.13 -7.05
CA ALA A 64 16.52 -4.48 -6.67
C ALA A 64 17.79 -4.51 -5.80
N TRP A 65 17.62 -4.55 -4.48
CA TRP A 65 18.73 -4.65 -3.53
C TRP A 65 18.94 -6.11 -3.12
N GLY A 66 19.79 -6.81 -3.86
CA GLY A 66 20.07 -8.23 -3.61
C GLY A 66 18.82 -9.09 -3.82
N PRO A 67 18.35 -9.88 -2.83
CA PRO A 67 17.15 -10.71 -2.96
C PRO A 67 15.83 -9.94 -2.79
N VAL A 68 15.89 -8.62 -2.54
CA VAL A 68 14.71 -7.76 -2.30
C VAL A 68 14.50 -6.83 -3.48
N GLY A 69 13.31 -6.87 -4.07
CA GLY A 69 12.96 -6.08 -5.25
C GLY A 69 12.96 -6.89 -6.53
N SER A 70 12.18 -6.45 -7.52
CA SER A 70 12.03 -7.15 -8.80
C SER A 70 13.04 -6.74 -9.87
N GLY A 71 13.60 -5.53 -9.77
CA GLY A 71 14.46 -4.95 -10.82
C GLY A 71 13.68 -4.48 -12.05
N LEU A 72 12.34 -4.50 -11.96
CA LEU A 72 11.42 -4.08 -13.00
C LEU A 72 10.68 -2.80 -12.57
N LEU A 73 10.01 -2.15 -13.51
CA LEU A 73 9.10 -1.03 -13.22
C LEU A 73 7.86 -1.54 -12.47
N SER A 74 8.02 -1.87 -11.19
CA SER A 74 7.00 -2.41 -10.31
C SER A 74 6.59 -1.36 -9.28
N ILE A 75 5.58 -0.60 -9.65
CA ILE A 75 5.11 0.51 -8.82
C ILE A 75 4.18 -0.03 -7.74
N GLN A 76 4.44 0.37 -6.50
CA GLN A 76 3.72 -0.11 -5.33
C GLN A 76 2.58 0.84 -4.99
N GLY A 77 1.39 0.28 -4.80
CA GLY A 77 0.20 1.01 -4.39
C GLY A 77 -0.58 0.24 -3.33
N THR A 78 -1.62 0.88 -2.79
CA THR A 78 -2.50 0.26 -1.79
C THR A 78 -3.46 -0.71 -2.48
N SER A 79 -3.54 -1.95 -2.00
CA SER A 79 -4.47 -2.94 -2.54
C SER A 79 -5.90 -2.71 -2.04
N PHE A 80 -6.85 -2.61 -2.97
CA PHE A 80 -8.28 -2.48 -2.66
C PHE A 80 -8.85 -3.69 -1.90
N ASN A 81 -8.20 -4.85 -1.97
CA ASN A 81 -8.63 -6.05 -1.24
C ASN A 81 -8.59 -5.86 0.28
N PHE A 82 -7.78 -4.94 0.79
CA PHE A 82 -7.68 -4.67 2.23
C PHE A 82 -8.69 -3.61 2.72
N VAL A 83 -9.38 -2.90 1.84
CA VAL A 83 -10.32 -1.84 2.23
C VAL A 83 -11.45 -2.40 3.08
N ALA A 84 -12.15 -3.43 2.59
CA ALA A 84 -13.29 -4.00 3.32
C ALA A 84 -12.87 -4.65 4.66
N PRO A 85 -11.84 -5.50 4.74
CA PRO A 85 -11.36 -6.04 6.01
C PRO A 85 -10.95 -4.98 7.03
N LEU A 86 -10.27 -3.92 6.60
CA LEU A 86 -9.84 -2.84 7.51
C LEU A 86 -11.02 -2.03 8.04
N ILE A 87 -12.01 -1.73 7.19
CA ILE A 87 -13.23 -1.05 7.62
C ILE A 87 -14.02 -1.92 8.60
N MET A 88 -14.14 -3.22 8.33
CA MET A 88 -14.82 -4.16 9.24
C MET A 88 -14.10 -4.26 10.58
N GLY A 89 -12.78 -4.46 10.57
CA GLY A 89 -11.97 -4.55 11.79
C GLY A 89 -11.98 -3.27 12.61
N GLY A 90 -11.82 -2.11 11.95
CA GLY A 90 -11.88 -0.82 12.62
C GLY A 90 -13.27 -0.51 13.19
N THR A 91 -14.34 -0.80 12.44
CA THR A 91 -15.72 -0.64 12.94
C THR A 91 -15.98 -1.53 14.15
N ALA A 92 -15.50 -2.78 14.14
CA ALA A 92 -15.65 -3.69 15.28
C ALA A 92 -14.92 -3.18 16.53
N LEU A 93 -13.72 -2.60 16.39
CA LEU A 93 -13.00 -1.97 17.49
C LEU A 93 -13.74 -0.75 18.03
N LYS A 94 -14.26 0.09 17.12
CA LYS A 94 -15.03 1.29 17.45
C LYS A 94 -16.32 0.96 18.21
N THR A 95 -17.07 -0.06 17.76
CA THR A 95 -18.28 -0.51 18.47
C THR A 95 -17.96 -1.19 19.80
N GLY A 96 -16.77 -1.79 19.92
CA GLY A 96 -16.20 -2.27 21.18
C GLY A 96 -15.74 -1.19 22.15
N GLY A 97 -15.89 0.10 21.79
CA GLY A 97 -15.55 1.23 22.65
C GLY A 97 -14.09 1.68 22.58
N ALA A 98 -13.32 1.21 21.59
CA ALA A 98 -11.95 1.69 21.38
C ALA A 98 -11.96 3.16 20.94
N ASP A 99 -11.09 3.96 21.54
CA ASP A 99 -10.78 5.32 21.09
C ASP A 99 -9.98 5.28 19.78
N VAL A 100 -9.95 6.42 19.07
CA VAL A 100 -9.29 6.54 17.76
C VAL A 100 -7.80 6.12 17.81
N PRO A 101 -6.98 6.57 18.78
CA PRO A 101 -5.59 6.13 18.90
C PRO A 101 -5.44 4.62 19.05
N THR A 102 -6.23 3.98 19.91
CA THR A 102 -6.17 2.52 20.11
C THR A 102 -6.60 1.77 18.87
N MET A 103 -7.66 2.23 18.19
CA MET A 103 -8.11 1.66 16.92
C MET A 103 -7.02 1.75 15.85
N MET A 104 -6.38 2.92 15.70
CA MET A 104 -5.29 3.10 14.74
C MET A 104 -4.08 2.23 15.08
N ALA A 105 -3.67 2.16 16.35
CA ALA A 105 -2.58 1.30 16.80
C ALA A 105 -2.86 -0.18 16.51
N ALA A 106 -4.09 -0.64 16.74
CA ALA A 106 -4.50 -2.01 16.45
C ALA A 106 -4.49 -2.30 14.94
N LEU A 107 -4.99 -1.39 14.11
CA LEU A 107 -4.99 -1.55 12.65
C LEU A 107 -3.56 -1.58 12.09
N PHE A 108 -2.72 -0.61 12.46
CA PHE A 108 -1.32 -0.58 12.02
C PHE A 108 -0.52 -1.79 12.53
N GLY A 109 -0.71 -2.18 13.79
CA GLY A 109 -0.07 -3.36 14.37
C GLY A 109 -0.47 -4.65 13.64
N THR A 110 -1.77 -4.80 13.34
CA THR A 110 -2.28 -5.95 12.59
C THR A 110 -1.74 -5.97 11.17
N LEU A 111 -1.70 -4.83 10.49
CA LEU A 111 -1.13 -4.70 9.14
C LEU A 111 0.35 -5.03 9.11
N MET A 112 1.11 -4.60 10.12
CA MET A 112 2.53 -4.92 10.25
C MET A 112 2.74 -6.43 10.36
N LEU A 113 1.98 -7.11 11.24
CA LEU A 113 2.04 -8.57 11.39
C LEU A 113 1.59 -9.31 10.13
N ALA A 114 0.52 -8.84 9.49
CA ALA A 114 0.04 -9.40 8.23
C ALA A 114 1.10 -9.29 7.13
N SER A 115 1.77 -8.14 7.02
CA SER A 115 2.84 -7.94 6.03
C SER A 115 4.02 -8.88 6.24
N CYS A 116 4.44 -9.11 7.49
CA CYS A 116 5.50 -10.06 7.82
C CYS A 116 5.08 -11.50 7.44
N THR A 117 3.82 -11.83 7.69
CA THR A 117 3.26 -13.14 7.35
C THR A 117 3.24 -13.33 5.82
N GLU A 118 2.81 -12.32 5.05
CA GLU A 118 2.83 -12.37 3.59
C GLU A 118 4.26 -12.51 3.03
N MET A 119 5.25 -11.82 3.61
CA MET A 119 6.65 -11.97 3.22
C MET A 119 7.14 -13.42 3.41
N VAL A 120 6.74 -14.10 4.48
CA VAL A 120 7.07 -15.51 4.72
C VAL A 120 6.32 -16.42 3.74
N ILE A 121 5.01 -16.22 3.58
CA ILE A 121 4.18 -17.00 2.65
C ILE A 121 4.68 -16.85 1.21
N SER A 122 5.22 -15.69 0.83
CA SER A 122 5.75 -15.44 -0.51
C SER A 122 6.80 -16.48 -0.96
N ARG A 123 7.52 -17.10 -0.01
CA ARG A 123 8.52 -18.14 -0.29
C ARG A 123 7.90 -19.47 -0.70
N VAL A 124 6.66 -19.75 -0.30
CA VAL A 124 5.94 -21.00 -0.63
C VAL A 124 4.87 -20.82 -1.71
N LEU A 125 4.59 -19.59 -2.15
CA LEU A 125 3.57 -19.29 -3.18
C LEU A 125 3.79 -20.03 -4.51
N HIS A 126 5.03 -20.42 -4.83
CA HIS A 126 5.30 -21.24 -6.01
C HIS A 126 4.63 -22.63 -5.95
N LEU A 127 4.34 -23.16 -4.75
CA LEU A 127 3.53 -24.38 -4.58
C LEU A 127 2.04 -24.10 -4.76
N ALA A 128 1.55 -22.94 -4.32
CA ALA A 128 0.13 -22.57 -4.40
C ALA A 128 -0.38 -22.45 -5.85
N ARG A 129 0.51 -22.10 -6.79
CA ARG A 129 0.23 -22.12 -8.24
C ARG A 129 -0.18 -23.50 -8.80
N ARG A 130 0.03 -24.60 -8.07
CA ARG A 130 -0.45 -25.94 -8.46
C ARG A 130 -1.92 -26.19 -8.12
N ILE A 131 -2.48 -25.43 -7.18
CA ILE A 131 -3.86 -25.60 -6.68
C ILE A 131 -4.77 -24.51 -7.26
N ILE A 132 -4.26 -23.28 -7.34
CA ILE A 132 -4.96 -22.14 -7.94
C ILE A 132 -4.40 -21.95 -9.35
N THR A 133 -4.95 -22.71 -10.30
CA THR A 133 -4.74 -22.46 -11.73
C THR A 133 -5.59 -21.28 -12.19
N PRO A 134 -5.12 -20.50 -13.19
CA PRO A 134 -5.88 -19.38 -13.75
C PRO A 134 -7.20 -19.83 -14.38
#